data_AF-A0A438M8C9-F1
#
_entry.id   AF-A0A438M8C9-F1
#
_cell.length_a   1.000
_cell.length_b   1.000
_cell.length_c   1.000
_cell.angle_alpha   90.00
_cell.angle_beta   90.00
_cell.angle_gamma   90.00
#
_symmetry.space_group_name_H-M   'P 1'
#
loop_
_entity.id
_entity.type
_entity.pdbx_description
1 polymer ?
#
loop_
_entity_poly.entity_id
_entity_poly.type
_entity_poly.pdbx_seq_one_letter_code
_entity_poly.pdbx_strand_id
1 'polypeptide(L)'
;MDSTATDRFDTSRFEASRNRLTSLAHRLLGSAADAEDAVQDAFLHWQAADRQRIKVPEAWLTKVVTNLCLDRLRSAQARRERTVGVWLPERSSTTSVQTSIRSPGSQSCRTVPSAPPAITRSAQRIARQGETTAQEGLSSDRCISILT
;
A
#
# COMPACT_ATOMS: atom_id res chain seq x y z
N MET A 1 20.73 -15.48 33.96
CA MET A 1 19.82 -14.61 34.72
C MET A 1 18.79 -14.05 33.75
N ASP A 2 17.53 -14.39 33.96
CA ASP A 2 16.27 -13.83 33.43
C ASP A 2 16.22 -13.06 32.07
N SER A 3 16.52 -13.73 30.96
CA SER A 3 16.19 -13.22 29.62
C SER A 3 14.67 -13.15 29.37
N THR A 4 13.90 -14.01 30.06
CA THR A 4 12.45 -14.20 29.87
C THR A 4 11.58 -13.07 30.42
N ALA A 5 11.91 -12.50 31.58
CA ALA A 5 11.19 -11.33 32.09
C ALA A 5 11.57 -10.08 31.29
N THR A 6 12.83 -9.94 30.87
CA THR A 6 13.28 -8.83 30.00
C THR A 6 12.41 -8.76 28.73
N ASP A 7 12.23 -9.89 28.04
CA ASP A 7 11.36 -9.99 26.87
C ASP A 7 9.88 -9.65 27.16
N ARG A 8 9.35 -10.11 28.31
CA ARG A 8 7.98 -9.77 28.75
C ARG A 8 7.81 -8.28 29.03
N PHE A 9 8.80 -7.63 29.65
CA PHE A 9 8.77 -6.18 29.91
C PHE A 9 8.88 -5.38 28.61
N ASP A 10 9.73 -5.80 27.68
CA ASP A 10 9.87 -5.18 26.35
C ASP A 10 8.62 -5.33 25.49
N THR A 11 7.95 -6.48 25.54
CA THR A 11 6.65 -6.70 24.89
C THR A 11 5.57 -5.83 25.53
N SER A 12 5.54 -5.74 26.86
CA SER A 12 4.57 -4.91 27.60
C SER A 12 4.71 -3.42 27.27
N ARG A 13 5.94 -2.93 27.03
CA ARG A 13 6.21 -1.55 26.54
C ARG A 13 5.64 -1.32 25.15
N PHE A 14 5.79 -2.29 24.23
CA PHE A 14 5.20 -2.18 22.90
C PHE A 14 3.67 -2.13 22.99
N GLU A 15 3.05 -3.06 23.70
CA GLU A 15 1.59 -3.15 23.82
C GLU A 15 0.98 -1.90 24.47
N ALA A 16 1.63 -1.30 25.48
CA ALA A 16 1.21 -0.02 26.04
C ALA A 16 1.17 1.12 24.99
N SER A 17 2.05 1.09 23.99
CA SER A 17 2.11 2.08 22.92
C SER A 17 1.21 1.75 21.70
N ARG A 18 0.77 0.49 21.56
CA ARG A 18 0.10 -0.06 20.36
C ARG A 18 -1.06 0.81 19.88
N ASN A 19 -2.01 1.12 20.75
CA ASN A 19 -3.19 1.94 20.40
C ASN A 19 -2.83 3.34 19.89
N ARG A 20 -1.80 3.98 20.48
CA ARG A 20 -1.29 5.29 20.05
C ARG A 20 -0.61 5.20 18.68
N LEU A 21 0.15 4.13 18.43
CA LEU A 21 0.82 3.88 17.16
C LEU A 21 -0.20 3.58 16.04
N THR A 22 -1.21 2.72 16.27
CA THR A 22 -2.27 2.46 15.30
C THR A 22 -3.04 3.73 14.98
N SER A 23 -3.38 4.54 15.99
CA SER A 23 -4.04 5.85 15.80
C SER A 23 -3.18 6.86 15.03
N LEU A 24 -1.86 6.74 15.06
CA LEU A 24 -0.94 7.56 14.26
C LEU A 24 -0.87 7.03 12.82
N ALA A 25 -0.66 5.73 12.63
CA ALA A 25 -0.59 5.10 11.32
C ALA A 25 -1.91 5.29 10.53
N HIS A 26 -3.06 5.16 11.20
CA HIS A 26 -4.38 5.39 10.60
C HIS A 26 -4.55 6.82 10.07
N ARG A 27 -4.05 7.84 10.80
CA ARG A 27 -4.09 9.23 10.34
C ARG A 27 -3.14 9.52 9.16
N LEU A 28 -2.08 8.73 8.98
CA LEU A 28 -1.15 8.86 7.86
C LEU A 28 -1.61 8.09 6.62
N LEU A 29 -2.22 6.92 6.80
CA LEU A 29 -2.58 5.99 5.71
C LEU A 29 -4.05 6.08 5.29
N GLY A 30 -4.95 6.55 6.17
CA GLY A 30 -6.39 6.66 5.91
C GLY A 30 -7.13 5.32 5.84
N SER A 31 -6.49 4.22 6.23
CA SER A 31 -6.98 2.84 6.15
C SER A 31 -6.66 2.11 7.45
N ALA A 32 -7.65 1.42 8.01
CA ALA A 32 -7.50 0.68 9.28
C ALA A 32 -6.58 -0.54 9.10
N ALA A 33 -6.78 -1.33 8.03
CA ALA A 33 -5.96 -2.49 7.72
C ALA A 33 -4.48 -2.11 7.51
N ASP A 34 -4.20 -1.12 6.65
CA ASP A 34 -2.83 -0.67 6.41
C ASP A 34 -2.17 -0.09 7.69
N ALA A 35 -2.97 0.47 8.62
CA ALA A 35 -2.47 0.97 9.90
C ALA A 35 -2.12 -0.17 10.88
N GLU A 36 -2.97 -1.19 11.00
CA GLU A 36 -2.71 -2.38 11.80
C GLU A 36 -1.49 -3.15 11.28
N ASP A 37 -1.39 -3.32 9.96
CA ASP A 37 -0.22 -3.93 9.32
C ASP A 37 1.06 -3.12 9.55
N ALA A 38 0.99 -1.79 9.66
CA ALA A 38 2.17 -0.96 9.94
C ALA A 38 2.68 -1.14 11.37
N VAL A 39 1.76 -1.36 12.32
CA VAL A 39 2.07 -1.62 13.72
C VAL A 39 2.55 -3.06 13.92
N GLN A 40 2.03 -4.02 13.16
CA GLN A 40 2.56 -5.39 13.11
C GLN A 40 4.01 -5.43 12.61
N ASP A 41 4.33 -4.80 11.48
CA ASP A 41 5.71 -4.68 10.99
C ASP A 41 6.62 -4.01 12.03
N ALA A 42 6.15 -2.92 12.66
CA ALA A 42 6.90 -2.24 13.72
C ALA A 42 7.18 -3.14 14.95
N PHE A 43 6.29 -4.08 15.28
CA PHE A 43 6.52 -5.07 16.33
C PHE A 43 7.63 -6.06 15.96
N LEU A 44 7.67 -6.51 14.69
CA LEU A 44 8.76 -7.37 14.20
C LEU A 44 10.11 -6.64 14.24
N HIS A 45 10.13 -5.36 13.83
CA HIS A 45 11.32 -4.52 13.99
C HIS A 45 11.73 -4.33 15.46
N TRP A 46 10.78 -4.17 16.39
CA TRP A 46 11.06 -4.04 17.83
C TRP A 46 11.69 -5.31 18.44
N GLN A 47 11.18 -6.48 18.05
CA GLN A 47 11.74 -7.77 18.47
C GLN A 47 13.15 -8.01 17.92
N ALA A 48 13.40 -7.62 16.66
CA ALA A 48 14.71 -7.75 16.00
C ALA A 48 15.74 -6.70 16.44
N ALA A 49 15.32 -5.59 17.05
CA ALA A 49 16.23 -4.52 17.47
C ALA A 49 16.94 -4.83 18.79
N ASP A 50 18.19 -4.33 18.92
CA ASP A 50 18.89 -4.29 20.20
C ASP A 50 18.31 -3.20 21.10
N ARG A 51 17.31 -3.60 21.90
CA ARG A 51 16.53 -2.72 22.79
C ARG A 51 17.36 -2.10 23.92
N GLN A 52 18.50 -2.71 24.30
CA GLN A 52 19.39 -2.14 25.32
C GLN A 52 20.06 -0.84 24.85
N ARG A 53 20.19 -0.64 23.54
CA ARG A 53 20.73 0.59 22.94
C ARG A 53 19.67 1.67 22.71
N ILE A 54 18.38 1.35 22.87
CA ILE A 54 17.28 2.28 22.63
C ILE A 54 16.94 3.05 23.90
N LYS A 55 17.51 4.26 24.03
CA LYS A 55 17.29 5.15 25.19
C LYS A 55 15.82 5.56 25.40
N VAL A 56 15.06 5.73 24.32
CA VAL A 56 13.65 6.17 24.36
C VAL A 56 12.79 5.30 23.42
N PRO A 57 12.22 4.20 23.93
CA PRO A 57 11.42 3.26 23.12
C PRO A 57 10.27 3.90 22.34
N GLU A 58 9.50 4.79 22.98
CA GLU A 58 8.33 5.42 22.33
C GLU A 58 8.71 6.30 21.12
N ALA A 59 9.82 7.03 21.22
CA ALA A 59 10.33 7.86 20.13
C ALA A 59 10.82 6.99 18.97
N TRP A 60 11.52 5.89 19.28
CA TRP A 60 11.96 4.91 18.29
C TRP A 60 10.78 4.24 17.57
N LEU A 61 9.80 3.74 18.31
CA LEU A 61 8.59 3.12 17.75
C LEU A 61 7.79 4.10 16.89
N THR A 62 7.63 5.35 17.34
CA THR A 62 6.97 6.41 16.57
C THR A 62 7.69 6.67 15.25
N LYS A 63 9.04 6.70 15.25
CA LYS A 63 9.87 6.87 14.06
C LYS A 63 9.75 5.69 13.09
N VAL A 64 9.80 4.45 13.59
CA VAL A 64 9.66 3.23 12.77
C VAL A 64 8.29 3.18 12.09
N VAL A 65 7.20 3.36 12.84
CA VAL A 65 5.83 3.38 12.28
C VAL A 65 5.67 4.50 11.25
N THR A 66 6.18 5.70 11.52
CA THR A 66 6.11 6.83 10.57
C THR A 66 6.87 6.50 9.27
N ASN A 67 8.06 5.90 9.36
CA ASN A 67 8.82 5.49 8.18
C ASN A 67 8.06 4.43 7.36
N LEU A 68 7.55 3.37 8.00
CA LEU A 68 6.75 2.33 7.36
C LEU A 68 5.51 2.92 6.63
N CYS A 69 4.80 3.86 7.25
CA CYS A 69 3.69 4.56 6.61
C CYS A 69 4.16 5.33 5.36
N LEU A 70 5.26 6.08 5.45
CA LEU A 70 5.80 6.86 4.34
C LEU A 70 6.32 5.97 3.19
N ASP A 71 6.93 4.82 3.49
CA ASP A 71 7.37 3.85 2.48
C ASP A 71 6.19 3.20 1.75
N ARG A 72 5.10 2.89 2.45
CA ARG A 72 3.86 2.38 1.84
C ARG A 72 3.19 3.43 0.95
N LEU A 73 3.16 4.70 1.37
CA LEU A 73 2.67 5.81 0.54
C LEU A 73 3.53 6.00 -0.73
N ARG A 74 4.88 5.99 -0.60
CA ARG A 74 5.81 6.01 -1.73
C ARG A 74 5.58 4.85 -2.69
N SER A 75 5.44 3.62 -2.17
CA SER A 75 5.18 2.41 -2.96
C SER A 75 3.82 2.46 -3.68
N ALA A 76 2.77 2.95 -3.02
CA ALA A 76 1.45 3.14 -3.63
C ALA A 76 1.50 4.18 -4.78
N GLN A 77 2.23 5.28 -4.60
CA GLN A 77 2.43 6.30 -5.62
C GLN A 77 3.21 5.75 -6.82
N ALA A 78 4.35 5.08 -6.59
CA ALA A 78 5.15 4.47 -7.64
C ALA A 78 4.40 3.38 -8.42
N ARG A 79 3.49 2.63 -7.77
CA ARG A 79 2.58 1.70 -8.46
C ARG A 79 1.63 2.43 -9.41
N ARG A 80 0.97 3.50 -8.94
CA ARG A 80 0.06 4.32 -9.78
C ARG A 80 0.76 4.87 -11.01
N GLU A 81 1.98 5.39 -10.84
CA GLU A 81 2.81 5.93 -11.93
C GLU A 81 3.17 4.85 -12.95
N ARG A 82 3.50 3.63 -12.51
CA ARG A 82 3.77 2.48 -13.39
C ARG A 82 2.54 1.96 -14.11
N THR A 83 1.34 2.05 -13.51
CA THR A 83 0.08 1.60 -14.13
C THR A 83 -0.34 2.48 -15.33
N VAL A 84 0.18 3.69 -15.48
CA VAL A 84 -0.12 4.56 -16.65
C VAL A 84 0.47 4.01 -17.97
N GLY A 85 1.37 3.01 -17.92
CA GLY A 85 2.12 2.53 -19.09
C GLY A 85 1.69 1.20 -19.73
N VAL A 86 0.90 0.35 -19.06
CA VAL A 86 0.60 -1.02 -19.56
C VAL A 86 -0.80 -1.48 -19.17
N TRP A 87 -1.71 -1.50 -20.15
CA TRP A 87 -2.51 -2.65 -20.63
C TRP A 87 -3.89 -2.20 -21.14
N LEU A 88 -3.97 -1.93 -22.44
CA LEU A 88 -5.16 -2.25 -23.21
C LEU A 88 -4.71 -3.34 -24.18
N PRO A 89 -5.11 -4.61 -24.02
CA PRO A 89 -5.18 -5.48 -25.17
C PRO A 89 -6.22 -4.84 -26.07
N GLU A 90 -5.87 -4.56 -27.31
CA GLU A 90 -6.88 -4.57 -28.36
C GLU A 90 -7.65 -5.89 -28.21
N ARG A 91 -8.93 -5.81 -27.77
CA ARG A 91 -9.84 -6.92 -28.02
C ARG A 91 -10.03 -6.91 -29.52
N SER A 92 -9.16 -7.67 -30.18
CA SER A 92 -9.17 -7.91 -31.61
C SER A 92 -10.62 -8.14 -32.03
N SER A 93 -11.06 -7.34 -32.98
CA SER A 93 -12.28 -7.58 -33.73
C SER A 93 -12.06 -8.84 -34.54
N THR A 94 -12.20 -10.01 -33.90
CA THR A 94 -12.27 -11.30 -34.60
C THR A 94 -13.60 -11.32 -35.34
N THR A 95 -13.54 -10.80 -36.57
CA THR A 95 -14.61 -10.82 -37.57
C THR A 95 -15.32 -12.17 -37.56
N SER A 96 -16.64 -12.13 -37.41
CA SER A 96 -17.49 -13.31 -37.48
C SER A 96 -17.31 -14.00 -38.83
N VAL A 97 -16.79 -15.23 -38.83
CA VAL A 97 -16.91 -16.14 -39.97
C VAL A 97 -18.20 -16.95 -39.77
N GLN A 98 -19.29 -16.43 -40.33
CA GLN A 98 -20.59 -17.06 -40.33
C GLN A 98 -20.60 -18.30 -41.26
N THR A 99 -20.24 -19.48 -40.73
CA THR A 99 -20.61 -20.75 -41.37
C THR A 99 -21.91 -21.24 -40.75
N SER A 100 -22.99 -21.12 -41.53
CA SER A 100 -24.31 -21.59 -41.16
C SER A 100 -24.39 -23.12 -41.11
N ILE A 101 -24.72 -23.67 -39.95
CA ILE A 101 -25.45 -24.94 -39.85
C ILE A 101 -26.72 -24.72 -39.02
N ARG A 102 -27.84 -24.66 -39.76
CA ARG A 102 -29.18 -24.37 -39.27
C ARG A 102 -29.79 -25.59 -38.56
N SER A 103 -30.04 -25.45 -37.25
CA SER A 103 -30.94 -26.32 -36.49
C SER A 103 -32.02 -25.46 -35.79
N PRO A 104 -33.31 -25.61 -36.11
CA PRO A 104 -34.38 -24.89 -35.42
C PRO A 104 -34.78 -25.63 -34.13
N GLY A 105 -34.71 -24.96 -32.97
CA GLY A 105 -35.02 -25.59 -31.69
C GLY A 105 -35.23 -24.60 -30.53
N SER A 106 -36.48 -24.16 -30.36
CA SER A 106 -37.09 -23.62 -29.13
C SER A 106 -36.36 -22.54 -28.30
N GLN A 107 -36.77 -21.29 -28.54
CA GLN A 107 -37.22 -20.30 -27.53
C GLN A 107 -36.66 -20.38 -26.09
N SER A 108 -36.04 -19.29 -25.65
CA SER A 108 -36.42 -18.68 -24.36
C SER A 108 -36.25 -17.16 -24.41
N CYS A 109 -37.32 -16.44 -24.08
CA CYS A 109 -37.30 -15.00 -23.91
C CYS A 109 -36.72 -14.62 -22.53
N ARG A 110 -35.84 -13.61 -22.48
CA ARG A 110 -35.70 -12.80 -21.26
C ARG A 110 -35.23 -11.37 -21.52
N THR A 111 -36.16 -10.49 -21.20
CA THR A 111 -36.19 -9.02 -21.09
C THR A 111 -34.87 -8.29 -20.75
N VAL A 112 -34.59 -7.23 -21.51
CA VAL A 112 -33.70 -6.06 -21.21
C VAL A 112 -34.52 -4.94 -20.52
N PRO A 113 -33.96 -3.80 -20.04
CA PRO A 113 -32.57 -3.43 -19.71
C PRO A 113 -32.45 -2.73 -18.32
N SER A 114 -31.24 -2.34 -17.89
CA SER A 114 -31.06 -1.06 -17.17
C SER A 114 -29.65 -0.47 -17.31
N ALA A 115 -29.59 0.86 -17.46
CA ALA A 115 -28.43 1.76 -17.47
C ALA A 115 -28.98 3.21 -17.32
N PRO A 116 -28.15 4.28 -17.23
CA PRO A 116 -26.78 4.42 -16.72
C PRO A 116 -26.92 4.96 -15.26
N PRO A 117 -26.38 6.10 -14.76
CA PRO A 117 -25.14 6.89 -14.97
C PRO A 117 -24.28 6.93 -13.65
N ALA A 118 -23.34 7.84 -13.35
CA ALA A 118 -22.83 9.05 -14.00
C ALA A 118 -21.34 9.33 -13.70
N ILE A 119 -20.67 9.99 -14.65
CA ILE A 119 -19.45 10.77 -14.42
C ILE A 119 -19.83 12.08 -13.70
N THR A 120 -19.04 12.54 -12.72
CA THR A 120 -18.79 13.97 -12.38
C THR A 120 -17.62 14.01 -11.37
N ARG A 121 -16.37 14.36 -11.74
CA ARG A 121 -15.81 15.65 -12.21
C ARG A 121 -15.42 16.59 -11.06
N SER A 122 -14.11 16.73 -10.80
CA SER A 122 -13.48 17.92 -10.19
C SER A 122 -11.96 17.91 -10.40
N ALA A 123 -11.46 18.86 -11.21
CA ALA A 123 -10.08 19.40 -11.33
C ALA A 123 -8.88 18.46 -11.08
N GLN A 124 -7.91 18.25 -11.98
CA GLN A 124 -7.41 19.10 -13.07
C GLN A 124 -7.15 20.57 -12.69
N ARG A 125 -6.10 20.75 -11.87
CA ARG A 125 -5.22 21.93 -11.75
C ARG A 125 -3.97 21.40 -11.02
N ILE A 126 -2.71 21.58 -11.45
CA ILE A 126 -2.10 22.42 -12.48
C ILE A 126 -1.09 21.54 -13.26
N ALA A 127 -0.97 21.73 -14.58
CA ALA A 127 0.16 21.22 -15.35
C ALA A 127 1.14 22.36 -15.66
N ARG A 128 2.41 22.00 -15.92
CA ARG A 128 3.55 22.84 -16.39
C ARG A 128 4.33 23.61 -15.31
N GLN A 129 5.48 23.02 -14.95
CA GLN A 129 6.86 23.58 -15.04
C GLN A 129 7.75 22.86 -13.99
N GLY A 130 8.88 22.25 -14.34
CA GLY A 130 9.45 22.02 -15.67
C GLY A 130 10.42 20.83 -15.65
N GLU A 131 10.85 20.37 -16.83
CA GLU A 131 11.86 19.33 -16.94
C GLU A 131 13.21 19.75 -16.30
N THR A 132 13.97 18.80 -15.73
CA THR A 132 15.18 18.24 -16.40
C THR A 132 16.03 17.33 -15.49
N THR A 133 16.70 16.37 -16.13
CA THR A 133 17.94 15.65 -15.73
C THR A 133 17.86 14.42 -14.81
N ALA A 134 18.47 13.32 -15.29
CA ALA A 134 19.04 12.14 -14.60
C ALA A 134 18.14 11.37 -13.61
N GLN A 135 17.84 10.07 -13.76
CA GLN A 135 18.66 8.96 -14.27
C GLN A 135 20.09 8.90 -13.68
N GLU A 136 20.17 8.61 -12.37
CA GLU A 136 20.94 7.52 -11.75
C GLU A 136 20.20 7.17 -10.44
N GLY A 137 20.15 5.96 -9.89
CA GLY A 137 20.78 4.68 -10.18
C GLY A 137 20.25 3.68 -9.14
N LEU A 138 20.50 2.38 -9.30
CA LEU A 138 20.06 1.38 -8.33
C LEU A 138 20.83 1.56 -7.00
N SER A 139 20.14 1.54 -5.87
CA SER A 139 20.76 1.13 -4.60
C SER A 139 19.72 0.63 -3.61
N SER A 140 19.68 -0.69 -3.43
CA SER A 140 18.90 -1.39 -2.40
C SER A 140 19.62 -1.36 -1.05
N ASP A 141 20.17 -0.21 -0.65
CA ASP A 141 20.96 -0.06 0.59
C ASP A 141 20.53 1.16 1.40
N ARG A 142 19.33 1.08 2.00
CA ARG A 142 18.99 1.84 3.22
C ARG A 142 18.55 0.93 4.36
N CYS A 143 19.36 -0.10 4.58
CA CYS A 143 19.50 -0.68 5.90
C CYS A 143 19.87 0.42 6.92
N ILE A 144 19.03 0.59 7.94
CA ILE A 144 19.45 0.80 9.33
C ILE A 144 20.58 1.85 9.50
N SER A 145 20.24 3.11 9.29
CA SER A 145 20.99 4.25 9.86
C SER A 145 20.09 5.44 10.10
N ILE A 146 19.75 5.66 11.36
CA ILE A 146 19.85 6.91 12.15
C ILE A 146 19.34 6.53 13.55
N LEU A 147 20.27 6.03 14.36
CA LEU A 147 20.20 6.00 15.82
C LEU A 147 21.38 6.81 16.34
N THR A 148 21.15 8.11 16.51
CA THR A 148 21.93 9.05 17.30
C THR A 148 20.91 9.97 17.97
#